data_AF-A0A928D5Q4-F1
#
_entry.id   AF-A0A928D5Q4-F1
#
_cell.length_a   1.000
_cell.length_b   1.000
_cell.length_c   1.000
_cell.angle_alpha   90.00
_cell.angle_beta   90.00
_cell.angle_gamma   90.00
#
_symmetry.space_group_name_H-M   'P 1'
#
loop_
_entity.id
_entity.type
_entity.pdbx_description
1 polymer ?
#
loop_
_entity_poly.entity_id
_entity_poly.type
_entity_poly.pdbx_seq_one_letter_code
_entity_poly.pdbx_strand_id
1 'polypeptide(L)'
;MQMETNRREFLKGTAWMGAAAVAAGCMSAKSGQGFGVGGSMFGFVAKPMKKIHVGVAGIGSRGRGAVHRIASIPGVEVAALCDVRQCAIDGQQKWLKDTKRPPAKEFLGKDAYKAMCDWDGIDCVYNTTPWELHVPIALYAMRAGKHALVEVPSAFTVEECWELVETSEKTRMNCMQLENCCYGEAELLALNMCRLGLLGDLVHGEGAYIHDLRVHNYNDLDKDGYAYWNHWRLRWN
;
A
#
# COMPACT_ATOMS: atom_id res chain seq x y z
N MET A 1 -41.24 4.74 55.85
CA MET A 1 -41.90 3.62 55.13
C MET A 1 -42.97 4.25 54.27
N GLN A 2 -42.91 4.36 52.94
CA GLN A 2 -42.13 3.69 51.90
C GLN A 2 -41.39 4.75 51.04
N MET A 3 -40.21 4.41 50.52
CA MET A 3 -39.49 5.23 49.55
C MET A 3 -39.99 4.83 48.15
N GLU A 4 -40.75 5.70 47.48
CA GLU A 4 -41.13 5.48 46.08
C GLU A 4 -39.93 5.71 45.18
N THR A 5 -39.34 4.63 44.67
CA THR A 5 -38.25 4.69 43.71
C THR A 5 -38.81 5.03 42.33
N ASN A 6 -38.57 6.26 41.85
CA ASN A 6 -39.01 6.72 40.54
C ASN A 6 -38.26 5.97 39.42
N ARG A 7 -39.00 5.27 38.54
CA ARG A 7 -38.45 4.51 37.40
C ARG A 7 -37.54 5.35 36.48
N ARG A 8 -37.71 6.67 36.47
CA ARG A 8 -36.89 7.61 35.67
C ARG A 8 -35.50 7.85 36.25
N GLU A 9 -35.32 7.71 37.57
CA GLU A 9 -34.02 7.79 38.24
C GLU A 9 -33.20 6.50 38.02
N PHE A 10 -33.86 5.34 38.05
CA PHE A 10 -33.21 4.05 37.79
C PHE A 10 -32.59 3.97 36.39
N LEU A 11 -33.32 4.42 35.36
CA LEU A 11 -32.82 4.42 33.97
C LEU A 11 -31.67 5.41 33.74
N LYS A 12 -31.62 6.52 34.49
CA LYS A 12 -30.50 7.47 34.45
C LYS A 12 -29.24 6.90 35.13
N GLY A 13 -29.41 6.13 36.21
CA GLY A 13 -28.30 5.45 36.90
C GLY A 13 -27.66 4.32 36.09
N THR A 14 -28.45 3.60 35.28
CA THR A 14 -27.94 2.51 34.44
C THR A 14 -27.20 2.97 33.18
N ALA A 15 -27.47 4.17 32.67
CA ALA A 15 -26.80 4.70 31.47
C ALA A 15 -25.32 5.04 31.70
N TRP A 16 -24.93 5.38 32.93
CA TRP A 16 -23.54 5.74 33.25
C TRP A 16 -22.64 4.55 33.62
N MET A 17 -23.21 3.43 34.09
CA MET A 17 -22.40 2.23 34.40
C MET A 17 -22.17 1.31 33.19
N GLY A 18 -23.02 1.37 32.16
CA GLY A 18 -22.85 0.56 30.94
C GLY A 18 -21.73 1.05 30.01
N ALA A 19 -21.45 2.35 29.99
CA ALA A 19 -20.40 2.92 29.12
C ALA A 19 -18.98 2.72 29.68
N ALA A 20 -18.82 2.54 30.99
CA ALA A 20 -17.50 2.37 31.62
C ALA A 20 -16.97 0.92 31.54
N ALA A 21 -17.85 -0.08 31.40
CA ALA A 21 -17.44 -1.49 31.41
C ALA A 21 -16.95 -2.03 30.06
N VAL A 22 -17.29 -1.38 28.94
CA VAL A 22 -16.83 -1.82 27.60
C VAL A 22 -15.41 -1.30 27.28
N ALA A 23 -14.94 -0.26 27.98
CA ALA A 23 -13.60 0.30 27.77
C ALA A 23 -12.47 -0.48 28.46
N ALA A 24 -12.79 -1.38 29.40
CA ALA A 24 -11.78 -2.11 30.18
C ALA A 24 -11.36 -3.46 29.55
N GLY A 25 -12.05 -3.93 28.51
CA GLY A 25 -11.78 -5.21 27.85
C GLY A 25 -10.70 -5.20 26.76
N CYS A 26 -10.22 -4.03 26.33
CA CYS A 26 -9.31 -3.91 25.19
C CYS A 26 -7.85 -3.60 25.52
N MET A 27 -7.45 -3.59 26.79
CA MET A 27 -6.06 -3.30 27.16
C MET A 27 -5.50 -4.33 28.11
N SER A 28 -4.96 -5.40 27.56
CA SER A 28 -3.55 -5.78 27.71
C SER A 28 -3.33 -7.11 26.99
N ALA A 29 -3.14 -7.07 25.67
CA ALA A 29 -2.36 -8.13 25.05
C ALA A 29 -0.97 -7.99 25.64
N LYS A 30 -0.61 -8.88 26.59
CA LYS A 30 0.76 -9.02 27.05
C LYS A 30 1.63 -9.09 25.79
N SER A 31 2.58 -8.17 25.68
CA SER A 31 3.59 -8.14 24.63
C SER A 31 4.33 -9.48 24.64
N GLY A 32 3.79 -10.42 23.88
CA GLY A 32 4.45 -11.67 23.55
C GLY A 32 5.75 -11.33 22.84
N GLN A 33 6.79 -12.06 23.17
CA GLN A 33 8.02 -12.09 22.41
C GLN A 33 7.67 -12.20 20.91
N GLY A 34 8.09 -11.22 20.10
CA GLY A 34 7.86 -11.31 18.64
C GLY A 34 7.60 -10.03 17.86
N PHE A 35 7.96 -8.84 18.37
CA PHE A 35 7.97 -7.63 17.55
C PHE A 35 9.40 -7.10 17.47
N GLY A 36 9.83 -6.64 16.30
CA GLY A 36 11.15 -6.06 16.10
C GLY A 36 11.41 -4.88 17.04
N VAL A 37 12.64 -4.36 17.06
CA VAL A 37 13.10 -3.30 18.00
C VAL A 37 12.16 -2.06 18.04
N GLY A 38 11.34 -1.80 17.01
CA GLY A 38 10.38 -0.71 16.98
C GLY A 38 8.92 -1.04 17.34
N GLY A 39 8.58 -2.28 17.69
CA GLY A 39 7.22 -2.70 18.07
C GLY A 39 6.22 -2.76 16.90
N SER A 40 5.00 -3.24 17.19
CA SER A 40 3.94 -3.42 16.19
C SER A 40 3.63 -2.13 15.41
N MET A 41 3.31 -2.29 14.12
CA MET A 41 2.81 -1.21 13.26
C MET A 41 1.28 -1.03 13.35
N PHE A 42 0.58 -1.86 14.12
CA PHE A 42 -0.86 -1.70 14.34
C PHE A 42 -1.16 -0.35 15.02
N GLY A 43 -2.01 0.46 14.39
CA GLY A 43 -2.32 1.81 14.87
C GLY A 43 -1.17 2.82 14.72
N PHE A 44 -0.07 2.46 14.04
CA PHE A 44 0.99 3.42 13.74
C PHE A 44 0.47 4.52 12.80
N VAL A 45 0.84 5.75 13.11
CA VAL A 45 0.61 6.92 12.26
C VAL A 45 1.94 7.59 12.03
N ALA A 46 2.38 7.63 10.77
CA ALA A 46 3.58 8.36 10.38
C ALA A 46 3.37 9.88 10.57
N LYS A 47 4.48 10.61 10.76
CA LYS A 47 4.42 12.06 10.89
C LYS A 47 3.76 12.67 9.64
N PRO A 48 2.75 13.57 9.81
CA PRO A 48 2.11 14.22 8.68
C PRO A 48 3.12 15.00 7.83
N MET A 49 2.97 14.91 6.51
CA MET A 49 3.79 15.61 5.52
C MET A 49 2.92 16.61 4.75
N LYS A 50 3.40 17.86 4.58
CA LYS A 50 2.67 18.90 3.83
C LYS A 50 2.63 18.63 2.33
N LYS A 51 3.72 18.05 1.82
CA LYS A 51 3.87 17.55 0.45
C LYS A 51 4.53 16.17 0.52
N ILE A 52 4.19 15.31 -0.42
CA ILE A 52 4.76 13.96 -0.52
C ILE A 52 5.47 13.84 -1.86
N HIS A 53 6.75 13.46 -1.83
CA HIS A 53 7.58 13.23 -3.02
C HIS A 53 7.71 11.73 -3.24
N VAL A 54 7.22 11.26 -4.39
CA VAL A 54 7.14 9.84 -4.72
C VAL A 54 8.20 9.49 -5.77
N GLY A 55 9.00 8.47 -5.48
CA GLY A 55 9.82 7.79 -6.48
C GLY A 55 9.08 6.58 -7.04
N VAL A 56 8.99 6.45 -8.36
CA VAL A 56 8.34 5.31 -9.01
C VAL A 56 9.39 4.36 -9.58
N ALA A 57 9.42 3.12 -9.07
CA ALA A 57 10.28 2.05 -9.56
C ALA A 57 9.50 1.11 -10.49
N GLY A 58 9.99 0.94 -11.71
CA GLY A 58 9.29 0.25 -12.78
C GLY A 58 8.28 1.17 -13.46
N ILE A 59 8.43 1.37 -14.76
CA ILE A 59 7.59 2.24 -15.59
C ILE A 59 7.06 1.40 -16.76
N GLY A 60 6.50 0.23 -16.41
CA GLY A 60 5.67 -0.57 -17.31
C GLY A 60 4.27 0.01 -17.46
N SER A 61 3.33 -0.79 -17.96
CA SER A 61 1.92 -0.39 -18.07
C SER A 61 1.34 0.07 -16.72
N ARG A 62 1.61 -0.69 -15.65
CA ARG A 62 1.17 -0.34 -14.29
C ARG A 62 1.90 0.89 -13.74
N GLY A 63 3.22 0.97 -13.93
CA GLY A 63 4.04 2.10 -13.49
C GLY A 63 3.66 3.44 -14.14
N ARG A 64 3.39 3.45 -15.45
CA ARG A 64 2.81 4.62 -16.13
C ARG A 64 1.49 5.06 -15.48
N GLY A 65 0.60 4.09 -15.23
CA GLY A 65 -0.66 4.36 -14.50
C GLY A 65 -0.42 4.89 -13.08
N ALA A 66 0.61 4.41 -12.38
CA ALA A 66 1.00 4.90 -11.07
C ALA A 66 1.46 6.36 -11.13
N VAL A 67 2.35 6.72 -12.06
CA VAL A 67 2.79 8.11 -12.29
C VAL A 67 1.59 9.03 -12.50
N HIS A 68 0.67 8.64 -13.40
CA HIS A 68 -0.49 9.47 -13.72
C HIS A 68 -1.43 9.66 -12.51
N ARG A 69 -1.73 8.58 -11.78
CA ARG A 69 -2.62 8.60 -10.60
C ARG A 69 -2.04 9.44 -9.48
N ILE A 70 -0.79 9.18 -9.10
CA ILE A 70 -0.11 9.87 -7.99
C ILE A 70 0.04 11.36 -8.29
N ALA A 71 0.43 11.71 -9.52
CA ALA A 71 0.60 13.10 -9.90
C ALA A 71 -0.73 13.89 -10.01
N SER A 72 -1.88 13.21 -9.87
CA SER A 72 -3.20 13.83 -9.84
C SER A 72 -3.69 14.12 -8.42
N ILE A 73 -2.97 13.66 -7.39
CA ILE A 73 -3.34 13.88 -5.99
C ILE A 73 -2.78 15.25 -5.54
N PRO A 74 -3.63 16.17 -5.03
CA PRO A 74 -3.16 17.44 -4.48
C PRO A 74 -2.14 17.22 -3.34
N GLY A 75 -1.02 17.94 -3.40
CA GLY A 75 0.05 17.81 -2.39
C GLY A 75 1.00 16.64 -2.63
N VAL A 76 0.91 15.94 -3.77
CA VAL A 76 1.81 14.84 -4.12
C VAL A 76 2.54 15.14 -5.43
N GLU A 77 3.85 14.91 -5.44
CA GLU A 77 4.73 15.16 -6.58
C GLU A 77 5.49 13.89 -6.96
N VAL A 78 5.56 13.58 -8.25
CA VAL A 78 6.44 12.51 -8.77
C VAL A 78 7.84 13.10 -8.89
N ALA A 79 8.69 12.79 -7.92
CA ALA A 79 10.03 13.39 -7.80
C ALA A 79 11.13 12.53 -8.41
N ALA A 80 10.91 11.21 -8.56
CA ALA A 80 11.86 10.32 -9.21
C ALA A 80 11.19 9.29 -10.12
N LEU A 81 11.87 8.96 -11.22
CA LEU A 81 11.50 7.92 -12.18
C LEU A 81 12.66 6.94 -12.29
N CYS A 82 12.39 5.66 -12.02
CA CYS A 82 13.37 4.59 -12.05
C CYS A 82 12.91 3.43 -12.95
N ASP A 83 13.67 3.14 -14.00
CA ASP A 83 13.45 1.98 -14.87
C ASP A 83 14.80 1.52 -15.46
N VAL A 84 14.84 0.32 -16.01
CA VAL A 84 16.00 -0.19 -16.75
C VAL A 84 16.02 0.30 -18.20
N ARG A 85 14.90 0.86 -18.68
CA ARG A 85 14.71 1.35 -20.05
C ARG A 85 14.58 2.87 -20.06
N GLN A 86 15.47 3.55 -20.78
CA GLN A 86 15.42 5.00 -20.93
C GLN A 86 14.12 5.46 -21.62
N CYS A 87 13.63 4.73 -22.62
CA CYS A 87 12.40 5.08 -23.33
C CYS A 87 11.16 5.17 -22.40
N ALA A 88 11.13 4.37 -21.34
CA ALA A 88 10.05 4.40 -20.36
C ALA A 88 10.10 5.68 -19.50
N ILE A 89 11.32 6.06 -19.07
CA ILE A 89 11.59 7.30 -18.34
C ILE A 89 11.23 8.51 -19.22
N ASP A 90 11.76 8.57 -20.44
CA ASP A 90 11.53 9.66 -21.40
C ASP A 90 10.03 9.87 -21.66
N GLY A 91 9.28 8.77 -21.82
CA GLY A 91 7.84 8.82 -22.03
C GLY A 91 7.09 9.47 -20.87
N GLN A 92 7.51 9.21 -19.63
CA GLN A 92 6.89 9.83 -18.45
C GLN A 92 7.38 11.25 -18.19
N GLN A 93 8.65 11.56 -18.47
CA GLN A 93 9.15 12.95 -18.44
C GLN A 93 8.39 13.83 -19.42
N LYS A 94 8.14 13.33 -20.63
CA LYS A 94 7.31 14.02 -21.63
C LYS A 94 5.89 14.24 -21.10
N TRP A 95 5.27 13.21 -20.51
CA TRP A 95 3.93 13.34 -19.94
C TRP A 95 3.86 14.35 -18.78
N LEU A 96 4.85 14.35 -17.88
CA LEU A 96 4.95 15.34 -16.79
C LEU A 96 5.05 16.76 -17.37
N LYS A 97 5.91 16.98 -18.38
CA LYS A 97 6.04 18.26 -19.07
C LYS A 97 4.74 18.70 -19.74
N ASP A 98 4.13 17.83 -20.54
CA ASP A 98 2.90 18.13 -21.30
C ASP A 98 1.72 18.47 -20.36
N THR A 99 1.74 17.89 -19.16
CA THR A 99 0.73 18.14 -18.13
C THR A 99 1.14 19.19 -17.10
N LYS A 100 2.19 19.98 -17.39
CA LYS A 100 2.68 21.12 -16.60
C LYS A 100 3.09 20.76 -15.16
N ARG A 101 3.72 19.60 -14.99
CA ARG A 101 4.27 19.12 -13.73
C ARG A 101 5.79 19.29 -13.69
N PRO A 102 6.40 19.39 -12.49
CA PRO A 102 7.86 19.40 -12.36
C PRO A 102 8.49 18.15 -13.00
N PRO A 103 9.70 18.28 -13.59
CA PRO A 103 10.44 17.13 -14.05
C PRO A 103 10.88 16.26 -12.86
N ALA A 104 10.89 14.95 -13.06
CA ALA A 104 11.38 14.00 -12.06
C ALA A 104 12.88 13.73 -12.27
N LYS A 105 13.59 13.39 -11.19
CA LYS A 105 14.97 12.91 -11.28
C LYS A 105 15.00 11.49 -11.86
N GLU A 106 15.91 11.26 -12.79
CA GLU A 106 16.01 9.99 -13.51
C GLU A 106 17.00 9.03 -12.83
N PHE A 107 16.62 7.77 -12.73
CA PHE A 107 17.43 6.68 -12.21
C PHE A 107 17.38 5.51 -13.20
N LEU A 108 18.38 5.41 -14.07
CA LEU A 108 18.44 4.41 -15.12
C LEU A 108 19.31 3.22 -14.71
N GLY A 109 18.75 2.00 -14.78
CA GLY A 109 19.52 0.76 -14.67
C GLY A 109 18.97 -0.23 -13.64
N LYS A 110 19.50 -1.46 -13.67
CA LYS A 110 18.99 -2.59 -12.86
C LYS A 110 19.02 -2.33 -11.36
N ASP A 111 20.08 -1.69 -10.88
CA ASP A 111 20.29 -1.36 -9.46
C ASP A 111 20.00 0.11 -9.15
N ALA A 112 19.48 0.88 -10.11
CA ALA A 112 19.27 2.33 -9.96
C ALA A 112 18.24 2.66 -8.87
N TYR A 113 17.36 1.72 -8.52
CA TYR A 113 16.42 1.87 -7.40
C TYR A 113 17.14 2.08 -6.07
N LYS A 114 18.35 1.54 -5.89
CA LYS A 114 19.14 1.74 -4.66
C LYS A 114 19.54 3.20 -4.52
N ALA A 115 20.11 3.78 -5.57
CA ALA A 115 20.45 5.20 -5.62
C ALA A 115 19.21 6.10 -5.50
N MET A 116 18.05 5.66 -6.01
CA MET A 116 16.78 6.36 -5.81
C MET A 116 16.34 6.32 -4.34
N CYS A 117 16.45 5.18 -3.67
CA CYS A 117 16.09 5.03 -2.25
C CYS A 117 17.03 5.82 -1.34
N ASP A 118 18.33 5.84 -1.65
CA ASP A 118 19.35 6.59 -0.90
C ASP A 118 19.26 8.11 -1.12
N TRP A 119 18.46 8.56 -2.08
CA TRP A 119 18.28 9.97 -2.37
C TRP A 119 17.24 10.60 -1.44
N ASP A 120 17.61 11.71 -0.80
CA ASP A 120 16.75 12.45 0.14
C ASP A 120 15.56 13.16 -0.52
N GLY A 121 15.48 13.18 -1.86
CA GLY A 121 14.41 13.85 -2.59
C GLY A 121 13.08 13.09 -2.71
N ILE A 122 12.98 11.90 -2.10
CA ILE A 122 11.72 11.14 -2.01
C ILE A 122 11.40 10.77 -0.57
N ASP A 123 10.09 10.70 -0.29
CA ASP A 123 9.51 10.27 0.99
C ASP A 123 9.04 8.81 0.92
N CYS A 124 8.61 8.37 -0.28
CA CYS A 124 8.14 7.01 -0.50
C CYS A 124 8.50 6.48 -1.89
N VAL A 125 8.57 5.15 -1.97
CA VAL A 125 8.78 4.40 -3.21
C VAL A 125 7.48 3.72 -3.59
N TYR A 126 6.98 4.01 -4.79
CA TYR A 126 5.94 3.22 -5.45
C TYR A 126 6.61 2.19 -6.35
N ASN A 127 6.59 0.94 -5.91
CA ASN A 127 7.16 -0.19 -6.60
C ASN A 127 6.13 -0.89 -7.51
N THR A 128 6.37 -0.86 -8.82
CA THR A 128 5.58 -1.55 -9.86
C THR A 128 6.43 -2.47 -10.74
N THR A 129 7.57 -2.93 -10.22
CA THR A 129 8.49 -3.81 -10.94
C THR A 129 7.94 -5.24 -11.13
N PRO A 130 8.63 -6.12 -11.86
CA PRO A 130 8.38 -7.56 -11.78
C PRO A 130 8.41 -8.07 -10.33
N TRP A 131 7.67 -9.15 -10.09
CA TRP A 131 7.43 -9.68 -8.74
C TRP A 131 8.72 -10.00 -7.97
N GLU A 132 9.77 -10.51 -8.64
CA GLU A 132 11.07 -10.82 -8.02
C GLU A 132 11.76 -9.61 -7.36
N LEU A 133 11.35 -8.40 -7.70
CA LEU A 133 11.90 -7.16 -7.19
C LEU A 133 10.99 -6.48 -6.15
N HIS A 134 9.80 -7.03 -5.87
CA HIS A 134 8.87 -6.46 -4.90
C HIS A 134 9.50 -6.35 -3.49
N VAL A 135 9.91 -7.50 -2.95
CA VAL A 135 10.48 -7.59 -1.60
C VAL A 135 11.85 -6.89 -1.52
N PRO A 136 12.83 -7.13 -2.42
CA PRO A 136 14.13 -6.46 -2.33
C PRO A 136 14.05 -4.94 -2.34
N ILE A 137 13.20 -4.35 -3.19
CA ILE A 137 13.03 -2.90 -3.26
C ILE A 137 12.31 -2.37 -2.02
N ALA A 138 11.25 -3.05 -1.55
CA ALA A 138 10.51 -2.63 -0.36
C ALA A 138 11.39 -2.62 0.89
N LEU A 139 12.18 -3.69 1.09
CA LEU A 139 13.13 -3.78 2.19
C LEU A 139 14.19 -2.69 2.11
N TYR A 140 14.74 -2.44 0.91
CA TYR A 140 15.77 -1.41 0.72
C TYR A 140 15.21 -0.01 0.98
N ALA A 141 14.04 0.31 0.43
CA ALA A 141 13.36 1.58 0.64
C ALA A 141 13.12 1.85 2.13
N MET A 142 12.56 0.87 2.85
CA MET A 142 12.31 1.01 4.29
C MET A 142 13.59 1.17 5.11
N ARG A 143 14.66 0.45 4.77
CA ARG A 143 15.99 0.59 5.42
C ARG A 143 16.62 1.95 5.14
N ALA A 144 16.36 2.54 3.97
CA ALA A 144 16.74 3.91 3.61
C ALA A 144 15.78 4.98 4.18
N GLY A 145 14.84 4.61 5.06
CA GLY A 145 13.92 5.55 5.70
C GLY A 145 12.79 6.05 4.79
N LYS A 146 12.43 5.29 3.76
CA LYS A 146 11.35 5.62 2.82
C LYS A 146 10.15 4.71 3.05
N HIS A 147 8.93 5.23 2.92
CA HIS A 147 7.74 4.36 2.92
C HIS A 147 7.68 3.53 1.64
N ALA A 148 7.26 2.27 1.74
CA ALA A 148 7.15 1.35 0.62
C ALA A 148 5.68 1.13 0.23
N LEU A 149 5.33 1.49 -1.01
CA LEU A 149 4.05 1.19 -1.63
C LEU A 149 4.32 0.12 -2.70
N VAL A 150 3.81 -1.09 -2.52
CA VAL A 150 4.19 -2.27 -3.31
C VAL A 150 2.99 -2.78 -4.08
N GLU A 151 3.10 -2.95 -5.39
CA GLU A 151 2.06 -3.63 -6.17
C GLU A 151 1.86 -5.09 -5.73
N VAL A 152 0.71 -5.64 -6.10
CA VAL A 152 0.35 -7.01 -5.78
C VAL A 152 1.13 -8.03 -6.63
N PRO A 153 1.50 -9.20 -6.06
CA PRO A 153 1.54 -9.52 -4.63
C PRO A 153 2.78 -8.90 -3.96
N SER A 154 2.72 -8.49 -2.69
CA SER A 154 3.88 -7.87 -2.04
C SER A 154 5.03 -8.84 -1.73
N ALA A 155 4.75 -10.14 -1.67
CA ALA A 155 5.70 -11.22 -1.39
C ALA A 155 5.23 -12.55 -2.02
N PHE A 156 6.15 -13.49 -2.21
CA PHE A 156 5.90 -14.85 -2.70
C PHE A 156 5.95 -15.91 -1.61
N THR A 157 6.83 -15.75 -0.62
CA THR A 157 7.00 -16.75 0.45
C THR A 157 6.57 -16.19 1.80
N VAL A 158 6.31 -17.10 2.75
CA VAL A 158 5.98 -16.71 4.12
C VAL A 158 7.17 -16.02 4.80
N GLU A 159 8.38 -16.44 4.47
CA GLU A 159 9.62 -15.82 4.96
C GLU A 159 9.73 -14.37 4.49
N GLU A 160 9.45 -14.11 3.20
CA GLU A 160 9.42 -12.75 2.66
C GLU A 160 8.33 -11.89 3.33
N CYS A 161 7.17 -12.45 3.65
CA CYS A 161 6.14 -11.75 4.43
C CYS A 161 6.67 -11.33 5.81
N TRP A 162 7.41 -12.22 6.50
CA TRP A 162 8.05 -11.89 7.77
C TRP A 162 9.10 -10.80 7.62
N GLU A 163 9.95 -10.86 6.60
CA GLU A 163 10.97 -9.84 6.34
C GLU A 163 10.36 -8.44 6.16
N LEU A 164 9.24 -8.34 5.44
CA LEU A 164 8.51 -7.08 5.26
C LEU A 164 7.96 -6.54 6.58
N VAL A 165 7.29 -7.39 7.36
CA VAL A 165 6.72 -7.02 8.67
C VAL A 165 7.83 -6.56 9.60
N GLU A 166 8.86 -7.37 9.79
CA GLU A 166 9.97 -7.06 10.69
C GLU A 166 10.71 -5.79 10.28
N THR A 167 10.93 -5.58 8.99
CA THR A 167 11.63 -4.39 8.50
C THR A 167 10.79 -3.14 8.74
N SER A 168 9.49 -3.19 8.42
CA SER A 168 8.53 -2.12 8.69
C SER A 168 8.50 -1.74 10.18
N GLU A 169 8.45 -2.73 11.07
CA GLU A 169 8.50 -2.53 12.52
C GLU A 169 9.83 -1.94 13.00
N LYS A 170 10.96 -2.44 12.50
CA LYS A 170 12.31 -1.98 12.87
C LYS A 170 12.57 -0.54 12.41
N THR A 171 12.15 -0.18 11.19
CA THR A 171 12.44 1.13 10.59
C THR A 171 11.33 2.16 10.82
N ARG A 172 10.18 1.72 11.32
CA ARG A 172 8.95 2.53 11.47
C ARG A 172 8.49 3.15 10.14
N MET A 173 8.72 2.44 9.04
CA MET A 173 8.27 2.84 7.71
C MET A 173 7.03 2.06 7.31
N ASN A 174 6.01 2.74 6.77
CA ASN A 174 4.84 2.06 6.22
C ASN A 174 5.24 1.16 5.05
N CYS A 175 4.70 -0.06 5.03
CA CYS A 175 4.73 -0.99 3.91
C CYS A 175 3.29 -1.32 3.52
N MET A 176 2.83 -0.84 2.37
CA MET A 176 1.45 -1.00 1.91
C MET A 176 1.41 -1.81 0.62
N GLN A 177 0.74 -2.97 0.66
CA GLN A 177 0.33 -3.67 -0.56
C GLN A 177 -0.82 -2.90 -1.22
N LEU A 178 -0.68 -2.60 -2.50
CA LEU A 178 -1.61 -1.77 -3.26
C LEU A 178 -2.72 -2.61 -3.92
N GLU A 179 -3.52 -3.29 -3.09
CA GLU A 179 -4.69 -4.04 -3.54
C GLU A 179 -5.85 -3.09 -3.87
N ASN A 180 -5.99 -2.73 -5.15
CA ASN A 180 -7.00 -1.77 -5.57
C ASN A 180 -8.42 -2.35 -5.57
N CYS A 181 -8.61 -3.67 -5.62
CA CYS A 181 -9.95 -4.26 -5.60
C CYS A 181 -10.67 -4.03 -4.27
N CYS A 182 -9.96 -3.73 -3.18
CA CYS A 182 -10.60 -3.34 -1.91
C CYS A 182 -11.32 -1.98 -1.95
N TYR A 183 -11.12 -1.19 -3.01
CA TYR A 183 -11.61 0.19 -3.11
C TYR A 183 -12.60 0.42 -4.26
N GLY A 184 -13.10 -0.66 -4.87
CA GLY A 184 -14.19 -0.56 -5.84
C GLY A 184 -15.53 -0.24 -5.17
N GLU A 185 -16.48 0.26 -5.96
CA GLU A 185 -17.79 0.67 -5.45
C GLU A 185 -18.54 -0.49 -4.78
N ALA A 186 -18.55 -1.66 -5.41
CA ALA A 186 -19.21 -2.84 -4.89
C ALA A 186 -18.55 -3.35 -3.60
N GLU A 187 -17.22 -3.34 -3.55
CA GLU A 187 -16.46 -3.82 -2.40
C GLU A 187 -16.60 -2.88 -1.20
N LEU A 188 -16.57 -1.55 -1.43
CA LEU A 188 -16.81 -0.56 -0.37
C LEU A 188 -18.27 -0.57 0.09
N LEU A 189 -19.22 -0.80 -0.80
CA LEU A 189 -20.63 -0.97 -0.44
C LEU A 189 -20.82 -2.22 0.43
N ALA A 190 -20.28 -3.37 0.00
CA ALA A 190 -20.36 -4.62 0.76
C ALA A 190 -19.71 -4.47 2.14
N LEU A 191 -18.54 -3.82 2.22
CA LEU A 191 -17.89 -3.50 3.49
C LEU A 191 -18.77 -2.61 4.38
N ASN A 192 -19.42 -1.60 3.82
CA ASN A 192 -20.33 -0.72 4.57
C ASN A 192 -21.55 -1.48 5.10
N MET A 193 -22.18 -2.31 4.27
CA MET A 193 -23.31 -3.17 4.67
C MET A 193 -22.92 -4.13 5.79
N CYS A 194 -21.73 -4.74 5.69
CA CYS A 194 -21.18 -5.59 6.75
C CYS A 194 -21.01 -4.81 8.06
N ARG A 195 -20.41 -3.62 8.02
CA ARG A 195 -20.18 -2.78 9.22
C ARG A 195 -21.47 -2.28 9.87
N LEU A 196 -22.52 -2.10 9.08
CA LEU A 196 -23.86 -1.75 9.56
C LEU A 196 -24.65 -2.97 10.09
N GLY A 197 -24.09 -4.17 10.03
CA GLY A 197 -24.74 -5.41 10.47
C GLY A 197 -25.86 -5.90 9.56
N LEU A 198 -25.97 -5.36 8.33
CA LEU A 198 -27.05 -5.72 7.40
C LEU A 198 -26.93 -7.15 6.85
N LEU A 199 -25.74 -7.73 6.93
CA LEU A 199 -25.45 -9.09 6.47
C LEU A 199 -25.55 -10.14 7.60
N GLY A 200 -25.86 -9.70 8.84
CA GLY A 200 -25.81 -10.57 10.02
C GLY A 200 -24.39 -11.07 10.30
N ASP A 201 -24.28 -12.30 10.81
CA ASP A 201 -23.01 -12.96 11.05
C ASP A 201 -22.42 -13.51 9.74
N LEU A 202 -21.23 -13.03 9.38
CA LEU A 202 -20.52 -13.55 8.22
C LEU A 202 -19.99 -14.96 8.50
N VAL A 203 -20.40 -15.92 7.68
CA VAL A 203 -19.99 -17.34 7.81
C VAL A 203 -19.18 -17.84 6.60
N HIS A 204 -19.20 -17.11 5.48
CA HIS A 204 -18.60 -17.54 4.22
C HIS A 204 -18.26 -16.34 3.32
N GLY A 205 -17.26 -16.51 2.46
CA GLY A 205 -16.88 -15.56 1.42
C GLY A 205 -16.09 -16.24 0.31
N GLU A 206 -16.27 -15.79 -0.92
CA GLU A 206 -15.56 -16.29 -2.11
C GLU A 206 -14.93 -15.13 -2.87
N GLY A 207 -13.74 -15.37 -3.42
CA GLY A 207 -13.01 -14.41 -4.24
C GLY A 207 -12.12 -15.15 -5.23
N ALA A 208 -11.92 -14.57 -6.41
CA ALA A 208 -11.10 -15.16 -7.44
C ALA A 208 -10.46 -14.09 -8.32
N TYR A 209 -9.30 -14.40 -8.89
CA TYR A 209 -8.70 -13.64 -9.97
C TYR A 209 -8.84 -14.43 -11.28
N ILE A 210 -10.01 -14.31 -11.92
CA ILE A 210 -10.33 -14.97 -13.19
C ILE A 210 -10.21 -13.94 -14.30
N HIS A 211 -9.06 -13.92 -14.97
CA HIS A 211 -8.73 -12.91 -15.97
C HIS A 211 -7.90 -13.53 -17.11
N ASP A 212 -8.34 -13.35 -18.36
CA ASP A 212 -7.58 -13.74 -19.54
C ASP A 212 -6.39 -12.79 -19.76
N LEU A 213 -5.19 -13.31 -19.46
CA LEU A 213 -3.93 -12.57 -19.57
C LEU A 213 -3.11 -12.94 -20.81
N ARG A 214 -3.68 -13.69 -21.78
CA ARG A 214 -2.94 -14.14 -22.96
C ARG A 214 -2.35 -12.96 -23.74
N VAL A 215 -3.12 -11.89 -23.91
CA VAL A 215 -2.66 -10.66 -24.58
C VAL A 215 -1.45 -10.08 -23.85
N HIS A 216 -1.51 -9.90 -22.53
CA HIS A 216 -0.38 -9.33 -21.76
C HIS A 216 0.87 -10.21 -21.75
N ASN A 217 0.67 -11.53 -21.77
CA ASN A 217 1.74 -12.52 -21.69
C ASN A 217 2.48 -12.71 -23.02
N TYR A 218 1.76 -12.68 -24.15
CA TYR A 218 2.30 -13.07 -25.45
C TYR A 218 2.47 -11.92 -26.44
N ASN A 219 1.91 -10.74 -26.18
CA ASN A 219 2.19 -9.55 -26.99
C ASN A 219 3.63 -9.05 -26.79
N ASP A 220 4.11 -8.28 -27.75
CA ASP A 220 5.42 -7.64 -27.72
C ASP A 220 5.25 -6.21 -27.20
N LEU A 221 5.89 -5.88 -26.07
CA LEU A 221 5.73 -4.57 -25.44
C LEU A 221 6.20 -3.43 -26.35
N ASP A 222 7.23 -3.65 -27.16
CA ASP A 222 7.83 -2.63 -28.00
C ASP A 222 7.01 -2.39 -29.29
N LYS A 223 6.22 -3.39 -29.71
CA LYS A 223 5.34 -3.29 -30.90
C LYS A 223 3.91 -2.90 -30.54
N ASP A 224 3.35 -3.52 -29.51
CA ASP A 224 1.92 -3.46 -29.18
C ASP A 224 1.63 -2.42 -28.08
N GLY A 225 2.67 -1.92 -27.40
CA GLY A 225 2.56 -0.93 -26.32
C GLY A 225 1.85 -1.44 -25.06
N TYR A 226 1.48 -2.72 -25.03
CA TYR A 226 0.74 -3.36 -23.94
C TYR A 226 1.10 -4.83 -23.77
N ALA A 227 2.18 -5.09 -23.01
CA ALA A 227 2.63 -6.42 -22.62
C ALA A 227 3.51 -6.37 -21.36
N TYR A 228 3.91 -7.53 -20.85
CA TYR A 228 4.92 -7.62 -19.80
C TYR A 228 6.34 -7.47 -20.36
N TRP A 229 7.12 -6.59 -19.76
CA TRP A 229 8.52 -6.38 -20.15
C TRP A 229 9.31 -7.70 -20.11
N ASN A 230 9.99 -8.03 -21.21
CA ASN A 230 10.82 -9.24 -21.33
C ASN A 230 10.09 -10.53 -20.89
N HIS A 231 8.78 -10.59 -21.16
CA HIS A 231 7.87 -11.68 -20.79
C HIS A 231 8.05 -12.16 -19.34
N TRP A 232 8.34 -11.24 -18.42
CA TRP A 232 8.81 -11.61 -17.08
C TRP A 232 7.84 -12.54 -16.34
N ARG A 233 6.53 -12.34 -16.55
CA ARG A 233 5.47 -13.12 -15.93
C ARG A 233 5.44 -14.58 -16.39
N LEU A 234 5.86 -14.88 -17.63
CA LEU A 234 5.87 -16.25 -18.15
C LEU A 234 6.88 -17.15 -17.41
N ARG A 235 7.85 -16.58 -16.70
CA ARG A 235 8.78 -17.35 -15.86
C ARG A 235 8.14 -17.91 -14.58
N TRP A 236 6.91 -17.48 -14.29
CA TRP A 236 6.18 -17.79 -13.06
C TRP A 236 4.83 -18.48 -13.33
N ASN A 237 4.56 -18.86 -14.59
CA ASN A 237 3.37 -19.62 -14.99
C ASN A 237 3.71 -21.10 -15.17
#